data_AF-A0A255ZIX0-F1
#
_entry.id   AF-A0A255ZIX0-F1
#
_cell.length_a   1.000
_cell.length_b   1.000
_cell.length_c   1.000
_cell.angle_alpha   90.00
_cell.angle_beta   90.00
_cell.angle_gamma   90.00
#
_symmetry.space_group_name_H-M   'P 1'
#
loop_
_entity.id
_entity.type
_entity.pdbx_description
1 polymer ?
#
loop_
_entity_poly.entity_id
_entity_poly.type
_entity_poly.pdbx_seq_one_letter_code
_entity_poly.pdbx_strand_id
1 'polypeptide(L)'
;MLAIFLCAPAHAEYVRSKAALRAFIKVQACPSTGLHKFPCPGWQVDHIDPLKCLGLDEPENMQWLTVEDHKAKTRREARECRK
;
A
#
# COMPACT_ATOMS: atom_id res chain seq x y z
N MET A 1 -6.54 -32.18 -28.73
CA MET A 1 -5.43 -32.25 -27.77
C MET A 1 -5.49 -31.01 -26.89
N LEU A 2 -5.76 -31.17 -25.60
CA LEU A 2 -5.96 -30.08 -24.65
C LEU A 2 -4.62 -29.76 -23.98
N ALA A 3 -3.98 -28.64 -24.32
CA ALA A 3 -2.78 -28.18 -23.63
C ALA A 3 -3.21 -27.27 -22.47
N ILE A 4 -3.23 -27.83 -21.26
CA ILE A 4 -3.42 -27.06 -20.03
C ILE A 4 -2.07 -26.43 -19.68
N PHE A 5 -1.93 -25.13 -19.95
CA PHE A 5 -0.84 -24.33 -19.40
C PHE A 5 -1.12 -24.07 -17.92
N LEU A 6 -0.43 -24.78 -17.02
CA LEU A 6 -0.32 -24.37 -15.62
C LEU A 6 0.59 -23.14 -15.55
N CYS A 7 -0.02 -21.96 -15.48
CA CYS A 7 0.68 -20.75 -15.06
C CYS A 7 0.86 -20.84 -13.53
N ALA A 8 2.10 -21.00 -13.07
CA ALA A 8 2.41 -20.97 -11.64
C ALA A 8 2.01 -19.60 -11.04
N PRO A 9 1.48 -19.53 -9.80
CA PRO A 9 1.23 -18.25 -9.17
C PRO A 9 2.58 -17.63 -8.85
N ALA A 10 3.00 -16.64 -9.65
CA ALA A 10 4.00 -15.70 -9.20
C ALA A 10 3.41 -15.04 -7.95
N HIS A 11 4.02 -15.29 -6.78
CA HIS A 11 3.77 -14.46 -5.62
C HIS A 11 4.29 -13.06 -5.98
N ALA A 12 3.43 -12.27 -6.62
CA ALA A 12 3.69 -10.87 -6.89
C ALA A 12 3.78 -10.20 -5.52
N GLU A 13 5.00 -10.02 -5.04
CA GLU A 13 5.31 -8.94 -4.13
C GLU A 13 4.85 -7.68 -4.87
N TYR A 14 3.76 -7.07 -4.41
CA TYR A 14 3.20 -5.89 -5.05
C TYR A 14 4.23 -4.77 -4.93
N VAL A 15 5.00 -4.55 -5.99
CA VAL A 15 5.95 -3.45 -6.06
C VAL A 15 5.14 -2.16 -6.06
N ARG A 16 5.09 -1.48 -4.91
CA ARG A 16 4.39 -0.20 -4.74
C ARG A 16 4.95 0.85 -5.71
N SER A 17 4.05 1.56 -6.37
CA SER A 17 4.38 2.59 -7.34
C SER A 17 5.04 3.79 -6.67
N LYS A 18 6.31 4.02 -6.98
CA LYS A 18 7.03 5.25 -6.57
C LYS A 18 6.38 6.50 -7.15
N ALA A 19 5.71 6.40 -8.30
CA ALA A 19 5.01 7.52 -8.91
C ALA A 19 3.75 7.88 -8.10
N ALA A 20 2.93 6.89 -7.74
CA ALA A 20 1.76 7.08 -6.88
C ALA A 20 2.17 7.64 -5.51
N LEU A 21 3.23 7.08 -4.91
CA LEU A 21 3.77 7.58 -3.64
C LEU A 21 4.18 9.06 -3.71
N ARG A 22 4.86 9.47 -4.80
CA ARG A 22 5.25 10.88 -5.04
C ARG A 22 4.05 11.80 -5.26
N ALA A 23 3.05 11.32 -6.00
CA ALA A 23 1.82 12.09 -6.23
C ALA A 23 1.04 12.28 -4.92
N PHE A 24 0.95 11.25 -4.09
CA PHE A 24 0.36 11.34 -2.75
C PHE A 24 1.05 12.39 -1.88
N ILE A 25 2.38 12.34 -1.72
CA ILE A 25 3.07 13.33 -0.85
C ILE A 25 3.06 14.75 -1.41
N LYS A 26 2.86 14.93 -2.72
CA LYS A 26 2.71 16.26 -3.32
C LYS A 26 1.45 16.97 -2.83
N VAL A 27 0.39 16.20 -2.54
CA VAL A 27 -0.90 16.76 -2.08
C VAL A 27 -1.09 16.59 -0.57
N GLN A 28 -0.57 15.53 0.04
CA GLN A 28 -0.65 15.25 1.48
C GLN A 28 0.70 15.45 2.17
N ALA A 29 0.85 16.55 2.91
CA ALA A 29 2.04 16.82 3.71
C ALA A 29 2.24 15.75 4.80
N CYS A 30 3.50 15.52 5.19
CA CYS A 30 3.83 14.69 6.35
C CYS A 30 3.18 15.27 7.62
N PRO A 31 2.37 14.51 8.38
CA PRO A 31 1.68 15.03 9.56
C PRO A 31 2.64 15.49 10.68
N SER A 32 3.83 14.90 10.76
CA SER A 32 4.83 15.22 11.79
C SER A 32 5.67 16.47 11.48
N THR A 33 5.91 16.77 10.20
CA THR A 33 6.83 17.85 9.79
C THR A 33 6.16 18.96 8.98
N GLY A 34 4.95 18.74 8.46
CA GLY A 34 4.29 19.62 7.51
C GLY A 34 4.95 19.65 6.12
N LEU A 35 5.96 18.82 5.86
CA LEU A 35 6.71 18.83 4.59
C LEU A 35 6.12 17.83 3.59
N HIS A 36 6.11 18.21 2.32
CA HIS A 36 5.71 17.36 1.19
C HIS A 36 6.87 16.44 0.73
N LYS A 37 7.50 15.72 1.67
CA LYS A 37 8.60 14.79 1.40
C LYS A 37 8.73 13.70 2.45
N PHE A 38 9.43 12.63 2.08
CA PHE A 38 9.91 11.60 3.00
C PHE A 38 11.27 11.96 3.61
N PRO A 39 11.66 11.35 4.74
CA PRO A 39 10.82 10.50 5.60
C PRO A 39 9.81 11.31 6.42
N CYS A 40 8.77 10.64 6.95
CA CYS A 40 7.83 11.24 7.90
C CYS A 40 7.98 10.54 9.27
N PRO A 41 8.63 11.17 10.27
CA PRO A 41 8.91 10.51 11.55
C PRO A 41 7.63 10.08 12.26
N GLY A 42 7.51 8.79 12.58
CA GLY A 42 6.35 8.20 13.26
C GLY A 42 5.18 7.82 12.34
N TRP A 43 5.30 8.04 11.04
CA TRP A 43 4.22 7.80 10.07
C TRP A 43 4.68 6.97 8.87
N GLN A 44 3.74 6.24 8.28
CA GLN A 44 3.93 5.45 7.05
C GLN A 44 2.76 5.70 6.11
N VAL A 45 3.03 5.63 4.81
CA VAL A 45 1.95 5.62 3.81
C VAL A 45 1.44 4.19 3.69
N ASP A 46 0.13 4.05 3.79
CA ASP A 46 -0.57 2.80 3.58
C ASP A 46 -1.72 2.98 2.59
N HIS A 47 -2.21 1.87 2.05
CA HIS A 47 -3.41 1.88 1.22
C HIS A 47 -4.67 1.81 2.09
N ILE A 48 -5.70 2.58 1.77
CA ILE A 48 -7.00 2.53 2.46
C ILE A 48 -7.62 1.15 2.23
N ASP A 49 -7.81 0.80 0.95
CA ASP A 49 -8.15 -0.54 0.49
C ASP A 49 -6.84 -1.31 0.20
N PRO A 50 -6.57 -2.43 0.89
CA PRO A 50 -5.31 -3.13 0.74
C PRO A 50 -5.11 -3.67 -0.69
N LEU A 51 -3.90 -3.56 -1.22
CA LEU A 51 -3.56 -4.12 -2.56
C LEU A 51 -3.85 -5.63 -2.66
N LYS A 52 -3.67 -6.36 -1.57
CA LYS A 52 -3.99 -7.80 -1.49
C LYS A 52 -5.49 -8.11 -1.58
N CYS A 53 -6.33 -7.10 -1.38
CA CYS A 53 -7.78 -7.13 -1.53
C CYS A 53 -8.23 -6.49 -2.85
N LEU A 54 -7.35 -6.41 -3.86
CA LEU A 54 -7.59 -5.73 -5.15
C LEU A 54 -7.76 -4.20 -5.04
N GLY A 55 -7.26 -3.59 -3.96
CA GLY A 55 -7.16 -2.13 -3.86
C GLY A 55 -6.24 -1.53 -4.93
N LEU A 56 -6.54 -0.30 -5.34
CA LEU A 56 -5.78 0.42 -6.37
C LEU A 56 -4.45 0.94 -5.80
N ASP A 57 -3.39 0.88 -6.60
CA ASP A 57 -2.10 1.49 -6.25
C ASP A 57 -2.03 2.95 -6.71
N GLU A 58 -2.97 3.76 -6.21
CA GLU A 58 -3.20 5.14 -6.62
C GLU A 58 -3.19 6.09 -5.40
N PRO A 59 -2.78 7.37 -5.56
CA PRO A 59 -2.74 8.35 -4.47
C PRO A 59 -4.05 8.50 -3.71
N GLU A 60 -5.17 8.37 -4.40
CA GLU A 60 -6.53 8.46 -3.87
C GLU A 60 -6.85 7.33 -2.90
N ASN A 61 -6.18 6.19 -3.05
CA ASN A 61 -6.26 5.05 -2.14
C ASN A 61 -5.11 5.04 -1.12
N MET A 62 -4.35 6.13 -0.96
CA MET A 62 -3.27 6.21 0.03
C MET A 62 -3.65 7.08 1.22
N GLN A 63 -3.09 6.77 2.38
CA GLN A 63 -3.25 7.54 3.60
C GLN A 63 -2.00 7.50 4.47
N TRP A 64 -1.82 8.52 5.30
CA TRP A 64 -0.85 8.49 6.38
C TRP A 64 -1.43 7.73 7.57
N LEU A 65 -0.68 6.75 8.08
CA LEU A 65 -0.96 6.09 9.34
C LEU A 65 0.24 6.23 10.28
N THR A 66 -0.01 6.27 11.58
CA THR A 66 1.08 6.12 12.54
C THR A 66 1.71 4.73 12.36
N VAL A 67 2.97 4.57 12.74
CA VAL A 67 3.62 3.25 12.70
C VAL A 67 2.82 2.21 13.50
N GLU A 68 2.21 2.61 14.61
CA GLU A 68 1.37 1.74 15.43
C GLU A 68 0.07 1.35 14.72
N ASP A 69 -0.65 2.32 14.16
CA ASP A 69 -1.90 2.07 13.42
C ASP A 69 -1.66 1.24 12.16
N HIS A 70 -0.58 1.52 11.43
CA HIS A 70 -0.17 0.71 10.28
C HIS A 70 0.04 -0.74 10.71
N LYS A 71 0.72 -0.98 11.85
CA LYS A 71 0.94 -2.33 12.37
C LYS A 71 -0.36 -2.99 12.81
N ALA A 72 -1.26 -2.26 13.47
CA ALA A 72 -2.57 -2.77 13.88
C ALA A 72 -3.43 -3.15 12.66
N LYS A 73 -3.52 -2.26 11.67
CA LYS A 73 -4.22 -2.48 10.39
C LYS A 73 -3.64 -3.68 9.65
N THR A 74 -2.32 -3.74 9.47
CA THR A 74 -1.64 -4.88 8.81
C THR A 74 -1.96 -6.21 9.49
N ARG A 75 -1.96 -6.26 10.84
CA ARG A 75 -2.30 -7.50 11.58
C ARG A 75 -3.75 -7.93 11.37
N ARG A 76 -4.69 -6.98 11.38
CA ARG A 76 -6.12 -7.25 11.11
C ARG A 76 -6.28 -7.77 9.69
N GLU A 77 -5.70 -7.04 8.74
CA GLU A 77 -5.80 -7.34 7.32
C GLU A 77 -5.10 -8.63 6.96
N ALA A 78 -4.05 -9.07 7.65
CA ALA A 78 -3.36 -10.33 7.38
C ALA A 78 -4.30 -11.55 7.28
N ARG A 79 -5.46 -11.51 7.94
CA ARG A 79 -6.48 -12.56 7.93
C ARG A 79 -7.62 -12.34 6.91
N GLU A 80 -7.66 -11.15 6.31
CA GLU A 80 -8.68 -10.70 5.36
C GLU A 80 -8.17 -10.88 3.92
N CYS A 81 -9.07 -11.18 2.99
CA CYS A 81 -8.79 -11.43 1.56
C CYS A 81 -7.83 -12.62 1.30
N ARG A 82 -8.40 -13.73 0.81
CA ARG A 82 -7.64 -14.81 0.17
C ARG A 82 -7.36 -14.41 -1.28
N LYS A 83 -6.11 -14.49 -1.71
CA LYS A 83 -5.80 -14.69 -3.12
C LYS A 83 -6.26 -16.09 -3.52
#